data_AF-A0A524DD26-F1
#
_entry.id   AF-A0A524DD26-F1
#
_cell.length_a   1.000
_cell.length_b   1.000
_cell.length_c   1.000
_cell.angle_alpha   90.00
_cell.angle_beta   90.00
_cell.angle_gamma   90.00
#
_symmetry.space_group_name_H-M   'P 1'
#
loop_
_entity.id
_entity.type
_entity.pdbx_description
1 polymer ?
#
loop_
_entity_poly.entity_id
_entity_poly.type
_entity_poly.pdbx_seq_one_letter_code
_entity_poly.pdbx_strand_id
1 'polypeptide(L)'
;MKLRLVLRTITDKNKDVVIKFNIAPSQHLGFINFINLCLDQDNPVEFTFEKISKSGKKEESKISGTFQFEAKDKKDLKELKKELEKKQDHKK
;
A
#
# COMPACT_ATOMS: atom_id res chain seq x y z
N MET A 1 5.61 -12.95 8.31
CA MET A 1 4.45 -12.50 7.52
C MET A 1 4.93 -12.04 6.17
N LYS A 2 4.16 -12.25 5.10
CA LYS A 2 4.43 -11.67 3.77
C LYS A 2 3.27 -10.73 3.45
N LEU A 3 3.56 -9.44 3.22
CA LEU A 3 2.57 -8.43 2.86
C LEU A 3 2.72 -8.08 1.37
N ARG A 4 1.60 -7.94 0.66
CA ARG A 4 1.56 -7.63 -0.77
C ARG A 4 0.49 -6.60 -1.06
N LEU A 5 0.82 -5.60 -1.88
CA LEU A 5 -0.17 -4.77 -2.54
C LEU A 5 -0.69 -5.52 -3.76
N VAL A 6 -2.00 -5.68 -3.87
CA VAL A 6 -2.66 -6.38 -4.99
C VAL A 6 -3.54 -5.36 -5.72
N LEU A 7 -3.21 -5.09 -6.98
CA LEU A 7 -4.05 -4.28 -7.86
C LEU A 7 -4.76 -5.22 -8.84
N ARG A 8 -6.08 -5.13 -8.91
CA ARG A 8 -6.92 -5.94 -9.79
C ARG A 8 -7.76 -5.03 -10.67
N THR A 9 -7.91 -5.39 -11.93
CA THR A 9 -8.83 -4.75 -12.87
C THR A 9 -9.44 -5.77 -13.82
N ILE A 10 -10.50 -5.38 -14.52
CA ILE A 10 -11.17 -6.17 -15.55
C ILE A 10 -10.93 -5.46 -16.89
N THR A 11 -10.50 -6.22 -17.90
CA THR A 11 -10.32 -5.67 -19.26
C THR A 11 -11.67 -5.50 -19.97
N ASP A 12 -11.66 -4.75 -21.08
CA ASP A 12 -12.78 -4.68 -22.04
C ASP A 12 -13.33 -6.06 -22.48
N LYS A 13 -12.47 -7.07 -22.58
CA LYS A 13 -12.83 -8.47 -22.86
C LYS A 13 -13.31 -9.28 -21.65
N ASN A 14 -13.69 -8.62 -20.56
CA ASN A 14 -14.14 -9.23 -19.32
C ASN A 14 -13.13 -10.22 -18.69
N LYS A 15 -11.83 -9.95 -18.88
CA LYS A 15 -10.75 -10.76 -18.31
C LYS A 15 -10.20 -10.11 -17.04
N ASP A 16 -10.07 -10.89 -15.98
CA ASP A 16 -9.39 -10.47 -14.76
C ASP A 16 -7.87 -10.36 -14.96
N VAL A 17 -7.33 -9.18 -14.65
CA VAL A 17 -5.88 -8.93 -14.63
C VAL A 17 -5.48 -8.47 -13.24
N VAL A 18 -4.41 -9.08 -12.71
CA VAL A 18 -3.91 -8.79 -11.37
C VAL A 18 -2.40 -8.59 -11.42
N ILE A 19 -1.94 -7.49 -10.83
CA ILE A 19 -0.53 -7.25 -10.54
C ILE A 19 -0.31 -7.21 -9.02
N LYS A 20 0.79 -7.79 -8.56
CA LYS A 20 1.11 -7.94 -7.13
C LYS A 20 2.50 -7.39 -6.84
N PHE A 21 2.60 -6.44 -5.92
CA PHE A 21 3.86 -5.89 -5.45
C PHE A 21 4.16 -6.41 -4.05
N ASN A 22 5.33 -7.04 -3.86
CA ASN A 22 5.76 -7.43 -2.52
C ASN A 22 6.17 -6.17 -1.74
N ILE A 23 5.66 -6.04 -0.52
CA ILE A 23 6.11 -4.99 0.39
C ILE A 23 7.26 -5.58 1.22
N ALA A 24 8.40 -4.89 1.24
CA ALA A 24 9.56 -5.35 2.00
C ALA A 24 9.23 -5.38 3.51
N PRO A 25 9.75 -6.35 4.28
CA PRO A 25 9.47 -6.44 5.73
C PRO A 25 9.75 -5.16 6.51
N SER A 26 10.79 -4.41 6.13
CA SER A 26 11.13 -3.11 6.71
C SER A 26 10.07 -2.03 6.48
N GLN A 27 9.24 -2.18 5.45
CA GLN A 27 8.20 -1.22 5.08
C GLN A 27 6.79 -1.63 5.56
N HIS A 28 6.61 -2.84 6.12
CA HIS A 28 5.29 -3.35 6.51
C HIS A 28 4.59 -2.40 7.49
N LEU A 29 5.29 -2.00 8.55
CA LEU A 29 4.72 -1.13 9.58
C LEU A 29 4.38 0.26 9.03
N GLY A 30 5.29 0.85 8.27
CA GLY A 30 5.06 2.16 7.65
C GLY A 30 3.88 2.14 6.69
N PHE A 31 3.79 1.11 5.85
CA PHE A 31 2.66 0.94 4.93
C PHE A 31 1.33 0.79 5.66
N ILE A 32 1.24 -0.06 6.68
CA ILE A 32 0.00 -0.25 7.45
C ILE A 32 -0.39 1.00 8.23
N ASN A 33 0.56 1.72 8.81
CA ASN A 33 0.29 2.99 9.47
C ASN A 33 -0.24 4.04 8.48
N PHE A 34 0.32 4.10 7.28
CA PHE A 34 -0.18 4.96 6.21
C PHE A 34 -1.62 4.62 5.84
N ILE A 35 -1.95 3.35 5.61
CA ILE A 35 -3.33 2.93 5.32
C ILE A 35 -4.29 3.28 6.46
N ASN A 36 -3.89 3.03 7.72
CA ASN A 36 -4.71 3.41 8.87
C ASN A 36 -4.94 4.92 8.94
N LEU A 37 -3.91 5.73 8.68
CA LEU A 37 -4.04 7.19 8.64
C LEU A 37 -5.09 7.63 7.61
N CYS A 38 -5.02 7.10 6.39
CA CYS A 38 -5.96 7.42 5.31
C CYS A 38 -7.39 7.02 5.68
N LEU A 39 -7.58 5.84 6.29
CA LEU A 39 -8.89 5.34 6.71
C LEU A 39 -9.48 6.08 7.91
N ASP A 40 -8.65 6.45 8.88
CA ASP A 40 -9.09 7.13 10.11
C ASP A 40 -9.46 8.59 9.84
N GLN A 41 -8.76 9.22 8.89
CA GLN A 41 -8.98 10.63 8.52
C GLN A 41 -9.87 10.79 7.29
N ASP A 42 -10.36 9.70 6.71
CA ASP A 42 -11.12 9.69 5.45
C ASP A 42 -10.41 10.47 4.33
N ASN A 43 -9.08 10.37 4.30
CA ASN A 43 -8.25 11.09 3.33
C ASN A 43 -8.01 10.24 2.07
N PRO A 44 -8.24 10.79 0.87
CA PRO A 44 -7.91 10.11 -0.38
C PRO A 44 -6.41 9.97 -0.53
N VAL A 45 -6.00 8.93 -1.27
CA VAL A 45 -4.61 8.69 -1.60
C VAL A 45 -4.39 8.91 -3.07
N GLU A 46 -3.34 9.67 -3.38
CA GLU A 46 -2.85 9.82 -4.73
C GLU A 46 -1.87 8.70 -5.07
N PHE A 47 -2.15 7.99 -6.16
CA PHE A 47 -1.22 7.08 -6.80
C PHE A 47 -0.64 7.78 -8.02
N THR A 48 0.68 7.96 -7.98
CA THR A 48 1.48 8.54 -9.05
C THR A 48 2.67 7.63 -9.33
N PHE A 49 3.34 7.83 -10.46
CA PHE A 49 4.57 7.13 -10.79
C PHE A 49 5.75 8.09 -10.66
N GLU A 50 6.80 7.69 -9.97
CA GLU A 50 8.05 8.45 -9.93
C GLU A 50 9.07 7.76 -10.86
N LYS A 51 9.57 8.48 -11.86
CA LYS A 51 10.65 8.02 -12.72
C LYS A 51 11.99 8.41 -12.11
N ILE A 52 12.86 7.43 -11.89
CA ILE A 52 14.21 7.65 -11.40
C ILE A 52 15.17 7.49 -12.59
N SER A 53 15.86 8.56 -12.96
CA SER A 53 16.87 8.52 -14.02
C SER A 53 18.16 7.86 -13.56
N LYS A 54 19.07 7.54 -14.49
CA LYS A 54 20.42 7.03 -14.17
C LYS A 54 21.24 8.02 -13.32
N SER A 55 20.94 9.32 -13.39
CA SER A 55 21.58 10.35 -12.58
C SER A 55 20.94 10.54 -11.19
N GLY A 56 19.92 9.73 -10.86
CA GLY A 56 19.17 9.85 -9.60
C GLY A 56 18.15 10.98 -9.58
N LYS A 57 17.97 11.71 -10.69
CA LYS A 57 16.93 12.73 -10.80
C LYS A 57 15.57 12.05 -10.81
N LYS A 58 14.71 12.51 -9.90
CA LYS A 58 13.32 12.09 -9.77
C LYS A 58 12.44 13.02 -10.59
N GLU A 59 11.63 12.44 -11.45
CA GLU A 59 10.62 13.15 -12.23
C GLU A 59 9.28 12.48 -11.99
N GLU A 60 8.32 13.25 -11.49
CA GLU A 60 6.97 12.77 -11.29
C GLU A 60 6.27 12.57 -12.65
N SER A 61 5.53 11.48 -12.76
CA SER A 61 4.74 11.16 -13.93
C SER A 61 3.51 12.05 -14.01
N LYS A 62 3.07 12.32 -15.24
CA LYS A 62 1.78 12.96 -15.50
C LYS A 62 0.58 12.02 -15.27
N ILE A 63 0.85 10.73 -15.06
CA ILE A 63 -0.17 9.73 -14.79
C ILE A 63 -0.33 9.64 -13.27
N SER A 64 -1.44 10.21 -12.77
CA SER A 64 -1.87 10.03 -11.39
C SER A 64 -3.35 9.65 -11.32
N GLY A 65 -3.75 9.13 -10.17
CA GLY A 65 -5.15 8.87 -9.84
C GLY A 65 -5.36 8.94 -8.35
N THR A 66 -6.51 9.45 -7.93
CA THR A 66 -6.91 9.50 -6.53
C THR A 66 -7.94 8.40 -6.26
N PHE A 67 -7.82 7.76 -5.11
CA PHE A 67 -8.81 6.77 -4.68
C PHE A 67 -8.89 6.75 -3.15
N GLN A 68 -10.08 6.40 -2.67
CA GLN A 68 -10.36 6.29 -1.25
C GLN A 68 -10.14 4.84 -0.82
N PHE A 69 -9.43 4.65 0.28
CA PHE A 69 -9.39 3.33 0.91
C PHE A 69 -10.70 3.07 1.65
N GLU A 70 -11.21 1.85 1.52
CA GLU A 70 -12.37 1.39 2.28
C GLU A 70 -11.96 0.23 3.17
N ALA A 71 -12.30 0.32 4.46
CA ALA A 71 -12.09 -0.78 5.39
C ALA A 71 -13.29 -1.73 5.35
N LYS A 72 -13.08 -2.94 4.83
CA LYS A 72 -14.09 -4.01 4.92
C LYS A 72 -14.30 -4.49 6.35
N ASP A 73 -13.26 -4.44 7.19
CA ASP A 73 -13.32 -4.59 8.64
C ASP A 73 -12.20 -3.76 9.31
N LYS A 74 -12.57 -2.82 10.18
CA LYS A 74 -11.60 -1.97 10.92
C LYS A 74 -10.87 -2.74 12.04
N LYS A 75 -11.40 -3.88 12.50
CA LYS A 75 -10.77 -4.69 13.56
C LYS A 75 -9.53 -5.42 13.04
N ASP A 76 -9.62 -6.01 11.86
CA ASP A 76 -8.52 -6.76 11.24
C ASP A 76 -7.25 -5.92 11.04
N LEU A 77 -7.41 -4.66 10.66
CA LEU A 77 -6.29 -3.71 10.50
C LEU A 77 -5.59 -3.40 11.83
N LYS A 78 -6.34 -3.28 12.93
CA LYS A 78 -5.79 -3.05 14.27
C LYS A 78 -5.04 -4.28 14.79
N GLU A 79 -5.56 -5.48 14.51
CA GLU A 79 -4.91 -6.75 14.87
C GLU A 79 -3.61 -6.93 14.08
N LEU A 80 -3.63 -6.66 12.77
CA LEU A 80 -2.46 -6.72 11.91
C LEU A 80 -1.33 -5.78 12.39
N LYS A 81 -1.69 -4.58 12.87
CA LYS A 81 -0.74 -3.64 13.45
C LYS A 81 -0.09 -4.20 14.72
N LYS A 82 -0.89 -4.73 15.65
CA LYS A 82 -0.40 -5.32 16.91
C LYS A 82 0.55 -6.51 16.66
N GLU A 83 0.28 -7.34 15.66
CA GLU A 83 1.17 -8.45 15.30
C GLU A 83 2.53 -8.00 14.78
N LEU A 84 2.58 -6.88 14.07
CA LEU A 84 3.82 -6.34 13.53
C LEU A 84 4.69 -5.69 14.61
N GLU A 85 4.07 -4.95 15.53
CA GLU A 85 4.77 -4.31 16.66
C GLU A 85 5.42 -5.37 17.57
N LYS A 86 4.68 -6.42 17.96
CA LYS A 86 5.20 -7.53 18.78
C LYS A 86 6.43 -8.23 18.16
N LYS A 87 6.48 -8.33 16.83
CA LYS A 87 7.62 -8.97 16.12
C LYS A 87 8.86 -8.07 16.04
N GLN A 88 8.72 -6.76 16.22
CA GLN A 88 9.86 -5.85 16.30
C GLN A 88 10.48 -5.85 17.69
N ASP A 89 9.65 -5.94 18.73
CA ASP A 89 10.14 -5.97 20.12
C ASP A 89 10.91 -7.26 20.46
N HIS A 90 10.55 -8.40 19.87
CA HIS A 90 11.30 -9.67 20.04
C HIS A 90 12.57 -9.77 19.19
N LYS A 91 12.89 -8.74 18.39
CA LYS A 91 14.12 -8.68 17.57
C LYS A 91 15.19 -7.73 18.14
N LYS A 92 14.89 -7.02 19.23
CA LYS A 92 15.87 -6.29 20.04
C LYS A 92 16.41 -7.20 21.13
#